data_AF-A0A2T0L0W5-F1
#
_entry.id   AF-A0A2T0L0W5-F1
#
_cell.length_a   1.000
_cell.length_b   1.000
_cell.length_c   1.000
_cell.angle_alpha   90.00
_cell.angle_beta   90.00
_cell.angle_gamma   90.00
#
_symmetry.space_group_name_H-M   'P 1'
#
loop_
_entity.id
_entity.type
_entity.pdbx_description
1 polymer ?
#
loop_
_entity_poly.entity_id
_entity_poly.type
_entity_poly.pdbx_seq_one_letter_code
_entity_poly.pdbx_strand_id
1 'polypeptide(L)'
;MAERVSGPYRGYYISAAARLVPAADAPATTAGGASGTYVGSVSLAEHGPDDPRRMETLLELGDGQRFGSEEEALVFVEQAARDYIDRLLGGA
;
A
#
# COMPACT_ATOMS: atom_id res chain seq x y z
N MET A 1 -0.18 -10.91 4.62
CA MET A 1 0.47 -9.69 4.13
C MET A 1 0.79 -9.88 2.66
N ALA A 2 0.47 -8.88 1.83
CA ALA A 2 0.76 -8.89 0.39
C ALA A 2 1.77 -7.78 0.05
N GLU A 3 2.73 -8.09 -0.83
CA GLU A 3 3.77 -7.15 -1.25
C GLU A 3 4.12 -7.33 -2.72
N ARG A 4 4.52 -6.23 -3.38
CA ARG A 4 4.94 -6.22 -4.77
C ARG A 4 5.92 -5.09 -5.05
N VAL A 5 6.96 -5.40 -5.78
CA VAL A 5 7.85 -4.41 -6.40
C VAL A 5 7.47 -4.27 -7.88
N SER A 6 7.29 -3.04 -8.34
CA SER A 6 6.92 -2.71 -9.72
C SER A 6 7.75 -1.55 -10.27
N GLY A 7 7.80 -1.41 -11.60
CA GLY A 7 8.46 -0.30 -12.28
C GLY A 7 9.61 -0.71 -13.22
N PRO A 8 10.34 0.29 -13.76
CA PRO A 8 10.24 1.72 -13.42
C PRO A 8 8.96 2.38 -13.96
N TYR A 9 8.27 3.14 -13.12
CA TYR A 9 7.16 4.03 -13.49
C TYR A 9 7.63 5.48 -13.42
N ARG A 10 7.74 6.13 -14.58
CA ARG A 10 8.33 7.48 -14.74
C ARG A 10 9.70 7.66 -14.04
N GLY A 11 10.52 6.61 -14.05
CA GLY A 11 11.85 6.62 -13.44
C GLY A 11 11.90 6.16 -11.98
N TYR A 12 10.76 5.84 -11.35
CA TYR A 12 10.71 5.32 -9.98
C TYR A 12 10.33 3.84 -9.94
N TYR A 13 11.07 3.07 -9.15
CA TYR A 13 10.64 1.77 -8.66
C TYR A 13 9.71 1.96 -7.46
N ILE A 14 8.64 1.16 -7.43
CA ILE A 14 7.60 1.22 -6.40
C ILE A 14 7.62 -0.11 -5.66
N SER A 15 7.96 -0.07 -4.37
CA SER A 15 7.80 -1.19 -3.45
C SER A 15 6.53 -0.95 -2.63
N ALA A 16 5.47 -1.69 -2.92
CA ALA A 16 4.19 -1.56 -2.24
C ALA A 16 3.95 -2.79 -1.35
N ALA A 17 3.36 -2.56 -0.18
CA ALA A 17 2.85 -3.62 0.67
C ALA A 17 1.51 -3.22 1.29
N ALA A 18 0.67 -4.22 1.53
CA ALA A 18 -0.59 -4.07 2.22
C ALA A 18 -0.78 -5.22 3.22
N ARG A 19 -1.29 -4.89 4.39
CA ARG A 19 -1.65 -5.88 5.42
C ARG A 19 -2.92 -5.49 6.14
N LEU A 20 -3.67 -6.50 6.55
CA LEU A 20 -4.77 -6.31 7.49
C LEU A 20 -4.22 -6.34 8.92
N VAL A 21 -4.45 -5.27 9.68
CA VAL A 21 -4.15 -5.20 11.11
C VAL A 21 -5.44 -5.55 11.88
N PRO A 22 -5.49 -6.66 12.63
CA PRO A 22 -6.67 -7.02 13.42
C PRO A 22 -7.00 -5.94 14.47
N ALA A 23 -8.29 -5.68 14.70
CA ALA A 23 -8.72 -4.78 15.77
C ALA A 23 -8.42 -5.44 17.14
N ALA A 24 -7.78 -4.69 18.04
CA ALA A 24 -7.20 -5.23 19.28
C ALA A 24 -8.22 -5.83 20.29
N ASP A 25 -9.53 -5.56 20.15
CA ASP A 25 -10.56 -5.96 21.12
C ASP A 25 -11.82 -6.60 20.49
N ALA A 26 -11.76 -7.06 19.24
CA ALA A 26 -12.93 -7.71 18.62
C ALA A 26 -12.96 -9.22 18.97
N PRO A 27 -13.91 -9.72 19.79
CA PRO A 27 -14.13 -11.15 19.87
C PRO A 27 -14.47 -11.66 18.46
N ALA A 28 -13.94 -12.83 18.07
CA ALA A 28 -14.16 -13.42 16.77
C ALA A 28 -15.65 -13.70 16.54
N THR A 29 -16.42 -12.69 16.12
CA THR A 29 -17.82 -12.86 15.78
C THR A 29 -17.89 -13.56 14.44
N THR A 30 -18.44 -14.77 14.49
CA THR A 30 -18.86 -15.60 13.37
C THR A 30 -19.55 -14.80 12.26
N ALA A 31 -19.19 -15.13 11.02
CA ALA A 31 -19.72 -14.68 9.72
C ALA A 31 -18.92 -13.57 8.99
N GLY A 32 -17.81 -13.98 8.36
CA GLY A 32 -17.47 -13.53 7.01
C GLY A 32 -16.78 -12.17 6.80
N GLY A 33 -16.59 -11.34 7.82
CA GLY A 33 -15.89 -10.07 7.68
C GLY A 33 -14.73 -9.97 8.67
N ALA A 34 -13.49 -9.87 8.17
CA ALA A 34 -12.34 -9.68 9.05
C ALA A 34 -12.42 -8.28 9.70
N SER A 35 -12.69 -8.22 11.00
CA SER A 35 -12.71 -6.98 11.78
C SER A 35 -11.27 -6.50 12.03
N GLY A 36 -10.81 -5.56 11.22
CA GLY A 36 -9.47 -4.99 11.29
C GLY A 36 -9.35 -3.74 10.42
N THR A 37 -8.15 -3.17 10.32
CA THR A 37 -7.85 -2.00 9.48
C THR A 37 -6.77 -2.38 8.48
N TYR A 38 -7.01 -2.11 7.19
CA TYR A 38 -5.99 -2.27 6.18
C TYR A 38 -4.99 -1.11 6.24
N VAL A 39 -3.72 -1.47 6.29
CA VAL A 39 -2.60 -0.53 6.29
C VAL A 39 -1.72 -0.85 5.08
N GLY A 40 -1.39 0.20 4.34
CA GLY A 40 -0.47 0.16 3.22
C GLY A 40 0.86 0.82 3.56
N SER A 41 1.93 0.37 2.93
CA SER A 41 3.20 1.08 2.90
C SER A 41 3.73 1.13 1.48
N VAL A 42 4.33 2.24 1.11
CA VAL A 42 5.01 2.41 -0.16
C VAL A 42 6.40 2.99 0.03
N SER A 43 7.37 2.43 -0.67
CA SER A 43 8.70 3.00 -0.84
C SER A 43 8.96 3.29 -2.32
N LEU A 44 9.44 4.49 -2.62
CA LEU A 44 9.73 4.97 -3.97
C LEU A 44 11.22 5.24 -4.12
N ALA A 45 11.83 4.74 -5.19
CA ALA A 45 13.26 4.83 -5.41
C ALA A 45 13.62 5.03 -6.89
N GLU A 46 14.57 5.90 -7.19
CA GLU A 46 15.00 6.18 -8.58
C GLU A 46 15.94 5.10 -9.12
N HIS A 47 16.83 4.54 -8.27
CA HIS A 47 17.88 3.60 -8.71
C HIS A 47 17.57 2.13 -8.35
N GLY A 48 16.34 1.81 -7.96
CA GLY A 48 15.92 0.45 -7.61
C GLY A 48 15.47 0.31 -6.15
N PRO A 49 14.86 -0.82 -5.77
CA PRO A 49 14.28 -1.00 -4.43
C PRO A 49 15.30 -0.86 -3.28
N ASP A 50 16.57 -1.16 -3.56
CA ASP A 50 17.67 -1.08 -2.58
C ASP A 50 18.31 0.32 -2.48
N ASP A 51 17.83 1.31 -3.24
CA ASP A 51 18.37 2.68 -3.22
C ASP A 51 18.24 3.27 -1.80
N PRO A 52 19.35 3.72 -1.18
CA PRO A 52 19.31 4.37 0.13
C PRO A 52 18.57 5.71 0.11
N ARG A 53 18.43 6.35 -1.06
CA ARG A 53 17.69 7.60 -1.25
C ARG A 53 16.24 7.34 -1.67
N ARG A 54 15.58 6.43 -0.94
CA ARG A 54 14.15 6.15 -1.14
C ARG A 54 13.28 7.01 -0.26
N MET A 55 12.12 7.37 -0.80
CA MET A 55 11.04 8.03 -0.05
C MET A 55 10.08 6.96 0.44
N GLU A 56 9.77 6.95 1.74
CA GLU A 56 8.85 5.99 2.33
C GLU A 56 7.60 6.70 2.85
N THR A 57 6.44 6.09 2.66
CA THR A 57 5.16 6.64 3.12
C THR A 57 4.25 5.52 3.58
N LEU A 58 3.57 5.77 4.70
CA LEU A 58 2.60 4.86 5.29
C LEU A 58 1.20 5.38 4.97
N LEU A 59 0.34 4.49 4.48
CA LEU A 59 -1.02 4.80 4.04
C LEU A 59 -2.02 4.08 4.94
N GLU A 60 -2.89 4.84 5.59
CA GLU A 60 -4.08 4.26 6.22
C GLU A 60 -5.14 4.05 5.13
N LEU A 61 -5.43 2.78 4.82
CA LEU A 61 -6.34 2.44 3.71
C LEU A 61 -7.81 2.38 4.18
N GLY A 62 -8.01 2.22 5.50
CA GLY A 62 -9.31 2.17 6.14
C GLY A 62 -9.71 0.76 6.58
N ASP A 63 -10.97 0.58 6.95
CA ASP A 63 -11.44 -0.65 7.60
C ASP A 63 -11.38 -1.88 6.69
N GLY A 64 -11.31 -3.05 7.34
CA GLY A 64 -11.25 -4.39 6.75
C GLY A 64 -12.44 -4.75 5.86
N GLN A 65 -13.50 -3.95 5.89
CA GLN A 65 -14.67 -4.08 5.02
C GLN A 65 -14.47 -3.41 3.65
N ARG A 66 -13.42 -2.59 3.49
CA ARG A 66 -13.15 -1.83 2.26
C ARG A 66 -12.54 -2.70 1.15
N PHE A 67 -11.79 -3.73 1.52
CA PHE A 67 -11.11 -4.63 0.58
C PHE A 67 -11.46 -6.07 0.95
N GLY A 68 -11.69 -6.91 -0.05
CA GLY A 68 -11.96 -8.33 0.14
C GLY A 68 -10.69 -9.16 0.42
N SER A 69 -9.51 -8.63 0.11
CA SER A 69 -8.22 -9.27 0.41
C SER A 69 -7.06 -8.26 0.50
N GLU A 70 -5.91 -8.72 1.02
CA GLU A 70 -4.67 -7.92 1.04
C GLU A 70 -4.14 -7.63 -0.38
N GLU A 71 -4.39 -8.49 -1.37
CA GLU A 71 -4.02 -8.25 -2.76
C GLU A 71 -4.84 -7.10 -3.38
N GLU A 72 -6.12 -7.00 -3.07
CA GLU A 72 -6.96 -5.89 -3.53
C GLU A 72 -6.49 -4.57 -2.90
N ALA A 73 -6.20 -4.59 -1.59
CA ALA A 73 -5.60 -3.46 -0.90
C ALA A 73 -4.23 -3.07 -1.49
N LEU A 74 -3.41 -4.06 -1.87
CA LEU A 74 -2.11 -3.83 -2.50
C LEU A 74 -2.23 -3.12 -3.86
N VAL A 75 -3.22 -3.48 -4.68
CA VAL A 75 -3.48 -2.78 -5.95
C VAL A 75 -3.82 -1.32 -5.71
N PHE A 76 -4.61 -1.02 -4.66
CA PHE A 76 -4.92 0.35 -4.28
C PHE A 76 -3.66 1.12 -3.83
N VAL A 77 -2.80 0.51 -3.02
CA VAL A 77 -1.51 1.12 -2.58
C VAL A 77 -0.63 1.43 -3.80
N GLU A 78 -0.52 0.49 -4.74
CA GLU A 78 0.27 0.68 -5.95
C GLU A 78 -0.28 1.81 -6.83
N GLN A 79 -1.60 1.93 -6.96
CA GLN A 79 -2.21 3.03 -7.71
C GLN A 79 -1.98 4.38 -7.03
N ALA A 80 -2.16 4.46 -5.72
CA ALA A 80 -1.90 5.70 -4.95
C ALA A 80 -0.44 6.15 -5.08
N ALA A 81 0.50 5.21 -5.16
CA ALA A 81 1.91 5.48 -5.41
C ALA A 81 2.15 6.13 -6.79
N ARG A 82 1.52 5.58 -7.83
CA ARG A 82 1.59 6.13 -9.19
C ARG A 82 0.99 7.54 -9.25
N ASP A 83 -0.17 7.74 -8.63
CA ASP A 83 -0.82 9.05 -8.57
C ASP A 83 0.02 10.08 -7.80
N TYR A 84 0.80 9.64 -6.80
CA TYR A 84 1.74 10.50 -6.09
C TYR A 84 2.93 10.88 -6.98
N ILE A 85 3.52 9.93 -7.70
CA ILE A 85 4.59 10.19 -8.69
C ILE A 85 4.10 11.14 -9.79
N ASP A 86 2.89 10.91 -10.31
CA ASP A 86 2.28 11.77 -11.33
C ASP A 86 2.10 13.21 -10.81
N ARG A 87 1.69 13.39 -9.55
CA ARG A 87 1.61 14.71 -8.91
C ARG A 87 2.99 15.35 -8.67
N LEU A 88 3.98 14.55 -8.29
CA LEU A 88 5.35 15.00 -8.07
C LEU A 88 5.99 15.51 -9.36
N LEU A 89 5.78 14.80 -10.47
CA LEU A 89 6.41 15.09 -11.77
C LEU A 89 5.55 15.97 -12.69
N GLY A 90 4.23 15.99 -12.47
CA GLY A 90 3.26 16.75 -13.26
C GLY A 90 2.90 18.11 -12.64
N GLY A 91 3.62 18.56 -11.62
CA GLY A 91 3.40 19.86 -10.98
C GLY A 91 3.74 21.02 -11.92
N ALA A 92 2.74 21.53 -12.63
CA ALA A 92 2.68 22.86 -13.25
C ALA A 92 1.31 23.48 -12.99
#